data_AF-A0A9P0AY30-F1
#
_entry.id   AF-A0A9P0AY30-F1
#
_cell.length_a   1.000
_cell.length_b   1.000
_cell.length_c   1.000
_cell.angle_alpha   90.00
_cell.angle_beta   90.00
_cell.angle_gamma   90.00
#
_symmetry.space_group_name_H-M   'P 1'
#
loop_
_entity.id
_entity.type
_entity.pdbx_description
1 polymer ?
#
loop_
_entity_poly.entity_id
_entity_poly.type
_entity_poly.pdbx_seq_one_letter_code
_entity_poly.pdbx_strand_id
1 'polypeptide(L)'
;MKCWSILLSIFLTGILVEASIFSSSLKKLKEKAKSIYKKNFGKDKTWQYTGTDPTEYPGLNHEYRKIQKAKWEKYYECLIVQNKSLDGKISATPEAILGYEGSSVKLICKICLSPIDQERGNTIVWEWAAEGQKHMEQVDLNDNILISPHDKTLMLYNLQKDQTGQYKCKLGETLTLPYFLTVGEIIEDNFIKIECPKAVLFEVKDKNGNIIEVANNSAGVYSMFQGDPPIEPEVQRRLQYGVKGKLVEITCPGSMNNDAPIQWQIGGLNVIPELIEQESKGRMFVSISDRIHIKKALIHDSKYYR
;
A
#
# COMPACT_ATOMS: atom_id res chain seq x y z
N MET A 1 -54.64 70.72 -26.62
CA MET A 1 -53.88 69.67 -25.91
C MET A 1 -54.66 69.21 -24.68
N LYS A 2 -55.63 68.29 -24.87
CA LYS A 2 -56.40 67.59 -23.81
C LYS A 2 -57.01 66.34 -24.46
N CYS A 3 -56.44 65.16 -24.22
CA CYS A 3 -57.11 63.84 -24.29
C CYS A 3 -56.10 62.70 -24.01
N TRP A 4 -55.26 62.88 -22.99
CA TRP A 4 -54.95 61.78 -22.07
C TRP A 4 -56.11 61.82 -21.06
N SER A 5 -57.00 60.83 -20.98
CA SER A 5 -57.66 60.56 -19.68
C SER A 5 -58.57 59.34 -19.55
N ILE A 6 -59.10 58.73 -20.62
CA ILE A 6 -60.28 57.86 -20.39
C ILE A 6 -60.09 56.37 -20.71
N LEU A 7 -59.26 56.00 -21.69
CA LEU A 7 -59.17 54.58 -22.09
C LEU A 7 -58.10 53.74 -21.38
N LEU A 8 -57.16 54.35 -20.66
CA LEU A 8 -56.24 53.57 -19.82
C LEU A 8 -56.79 53.30 -18.41
N SER A 9 -57.90 53.93 -18.01
CA SER A 9 -58.56 53.75 -16.70
C SER A 9 -59.34 52.42 -16.59
N ILE A 10 -59.44 51.64 -17.67
CA ILE A 10 -59.94 50.25 -17.66
C ILE A 10 -58.89 49.27 -17.08
N PHE A 11 -57.63 49.72 -16.90
CA PHE A 11 -56.63 49.06 -16.05
C PHE A 11 -56.84 49.31 -14.53
N LEU A 12 -58.03 49.83 -14.19
CA LEU A 12 -58.75 49.83 -12.93
C LEU A 12 -58.53 48.60 -12.03
N THR A 13 -59.28 47.54 -12.26
CA THR A 13 -60.01 47.02 -11.09
C THR A 13 -60.11 45.50 -10.96
N GLY A 14 -59.42 44.71 -11.78
CA GLY A 14 -59.49 43.25 -11.66
C GLY A 14 -58.39 42.59 -10.84
N ILE A 15 -57.23 43.23 -10.67
CA ILE A 15 -55.98 42.49 -10.39
C ILE A 15 -55.44 42.76 -8.97
N LEU A 16 -55.99 43.73 -8.24
CA LEU A 16 -55.28 44.27 -7.09
C LEU A 16 -55.56 43.64 -5.72
N VAL A 17 -56.74 43.09 -5.41
CA VAL A 17 -57.09 43.15 -3.97
C VAL A 17 -57.01 41.85 -3.15
N GLU A 18 -57.25 40.63 -3.65
CA GLU A 18 -57.39 39.50 -2.70
C GLU A 18 -56.41 38.30 -2.80
N ALA A 19 -55.78 37.98 -3.94
CA ALA A 19 -54.79 36.88 -3.99
C ALA A 19 -53.33 37.31 -3.71
N SER A 20 -53.13 38.63 -3.58
CA SER A 20 -51.83 39.30 -3.69
C SER A 20 -51.06 39.42 -2.38
N ILE A 21 -51.65 39.18 -1.21
CA ILE A 21 -50.99 39.52 0.07
C ILE A 21 -50.33 38.30 0.75
N PHE A 22 -51.01 37.14 0.84
CA PHE A 22 -50.46 35.98 1.57
C PHE A 22 -49.59 35.02 0.74
N SER A 23 -49.94 34.78 -0.53
CA SER A 23 -49.17 33.90 -1.42
C SER A 23 -47.88 34.56 -1.94
N SER A 24 -47.94 35.88 -2.18
CA SER A 24 -46.81 36.63 -2.73
C SER A 24 -45.68 36.79 -1.70
N SER A 25 -46.00 36.93 -0.41
CA SER A 25 -45.02 37.06 0.66
C SER A 25 -44.26 35.76 0.92
N LEU A 26 -44.94 34.61 0.97
CA LEU A 26 -44.29 33.30 1.14
C LEU A 26 -43.51 32.85 -0.11
N LYS A 27 -44.03 33.11 -1.31
CA LYS A 27 -43.27 32.86 -2.55
C LYS A 27 -42.07 33.80 -2.68
N LYS A 28 -42.20 35.08 -2.31
CA LYS A 28 -41.07 36.00 -2.28
C LYS A 28 -40.02 35.55 -1.26
N LEU A 29 -40.40 35.10 -0.08
CA LEU A 29 -39.44 34.61 0.93
C LEU A 29 -38.72 33.35 0.45
N LYS A 30 -39.44 32.39 -0.15
CA LYS A 30 -38.85 31.16 -0.70
C LYS A 30 -37.94 31.43 -1.89
N GLU A 31 -38.32 32.32 -2.80
CA GLU A 31 -37.48 32.69 -3.95
C GLU A 31 -36.31 33.60 -3.53
N LYS A 32 -36.46 34.44 -2.49
CA LYS A 32 -35.33 35.16 -1.89
C LYS A 32 -34.33 34.20 -1.26
N ALA A 33 -34.80 33.24 -0.46
CA ALA A 33 -33.93 32.22 0.13
C ALA A 33 -33.24 31.37 -0.94
N LYS A 34 -33.97 30.96 -1.99
CA LYS A 34 -33.44 30.17 -3.10
C LYS A 34 -32.48 30.95 -3.99
N SER A 35 -32.72 32.24 -4.21
CA SER A 35 -31.82 33.11 -4.98
C SER A 35 -30.57 33.48 -4.21
N ILE A 36 -30.66 33.75 -2.90
CA ILE A 36 -29.49 33.95 -2.03
C ILE A 36 -28.65 32.67 -1.99
N TYR A 37 -29.29 31.50 -1.87
CA TYR A 37 -28.60 30.21 -1.91
C TYR A 37 -27.94 29.94 -3.27
N LYS A 38 -28.65 30.14 -4.39
CA LYS A 38 -28.07 29.96 -5.74
C LYS A 38 -26.99 30.98 -6.08
N LYS A 39 -27.08 32.20 -5.53
CA LYS A 39 -26.06 33.24 -5.69
C LYS A 39 -24.79 32.89 -4.92
N ASN A 40 -24.91 32.32 -3.72
CA ASN A 40 -23.77 31.98 -2.89
C ASN A 40 -23.18 30.59 -3.20
N PHE A 41 -23.96 29.65 -3.72
CA PHE A 41 -23.56 28.23 -3.88
C PHE A 41 -23.74 27.64 -5.30
N GLY A 42 -24.19 28.41 -6.29
CA GLY A 42 -24.27 28.00 -7.70
C GLY A 42 -25.62 27.46 -8.18
N LYS A 43 -25.81 27.39 -9.51
CA LYS A 43 -27.13 27.25 -10.16
C LYS A 43 -27.72 25.82 -10.17
N ASP A 44 -26.90 24.77 -10.00
CA ASP A 44 -27.27 23.37 -10.25
C ASP A 44 -27.50 22.50 -8.98
N LYS A 45 -27.41 23.06 -7.76
CA LYS A 45 -27.69 22.31 -6.51
C LYS A 45 -29.17 22.43 -6.09
N THR A 46 -29.80 21.31 -5.72
CA THR A 46 -31.17 21.25 -5.17
C THR A 46 -31.23 21.83 -3.76
N TRP A 47 -32.20 22.71 -3.50
CA TRP A 47 -32.38 23.39 -2.21
C TRP A 47 -32.88 22.38 -1.15
N GLN A 48 -32.04 22.03 -0.17
CA GLN A 48 -32.41 21.18 0.97
C GLN A 48 -32.17 21.94 2.29
N TYR A 49 -33.18 21.92 3.17
CA TYR A 49 -33.23 22.73 4.40
C TYR A 49 -32.39 22.15 5.56
N THR A 50 -31.71 21.01 5.36
CA THR A 50 -30.96 20.26 6.39
C THR A 50 -29.48 20.65 6.50
N GLY A 51 -29.02 21.67 5.78
CA GLY A 51 -27.75 22.33 6.10
C GLY A 51 -26.48 21.49 5.94
N THR A 52 -26.41 20.58 4.97
CA THR A 52 -25.14 19.89 4.62
C THR A 52 -24.71 20.24 3.21
N ASP A 53 -23.45 20.65 3.05
CA ASP A 53 -22.85 21.02 1.76
C ASP A 53 -22.29 19.76 1.07
N PRO A 54 -22.63 19.49 -0.21
CA PRO A 54 -22.02 18.40 -0.98
C PRO A 54 -20.49 18.45 -1.09
N THR A 55 -19.86 19.58 -0.80
CA THR A 55 -18.39 19.73 -0.76
C THR A 55 -17.77 19.42 0.61
N GLU A 56 -18.60 19.15 1.63
CA GLU A 56 -18.12 18.82 2.96
C GLU A 56 -17.64 17.37 2.98
N TYR A 57 -16.34 17.18 3.11
CA TYR A 57 -15.68 15.89 3.03
C TYR A 57 -16.18 14.92 4.13
N PRO A 58 -16.55 13.65 3.81
CA PRO A 58 -16.39 12.96 2.53
C PRO A 58 -17.64 12.98 1.63
N GLY A 59 -18.57 13.93 1.80
CA GLY A 59 -19.67 14.24 0.89
C GLY A 59 -20.54 13.04 0.49
N LEU A 60 -21.07 13.10 -0.74
CA LEU A 60 -21.92 12.06 -1.36
C LEU A 60 -21.14 11.01 -2.17
N ASN A 61 -19.81 11.06 -2.21
CA ASN A 61 -19.01 10.12 -3.00
C ASN A 61 -18.99 8.73 -2.32
N HIS A 62 -19.84 7.82 -2.82
CA HIS A 62 -20.02 6.48 -2.26
C HIS A 62 -18.73 5.65 -2.30
N GLU A 63 -18.00 5.68 -3.41
CA GLU A 63 -16.74 4.94 -3.56
C GLU A 63 -15.67 5.47 -2.60
N TYR A 64 -15.59 6.79 -2.47
CA TYR A 64 -14.66 7.40 -1.54
C TYR A 64 -14.94 7.02 -0.07
N ARG A 65 -16.22 7.05 0.34
CA ARG A 65 -16.61 6.60 1.68
C ARG A 65 -16.31 5.13 1.92
N LYS A 66 -16.52 4.28 0.91
CA LYS A 66 -16.19 2.85 0.99
C LYS A 66 -14.69 2.64 1.19
N ILE A 67 -13.85 3.34 0.42
CA ILE A 67 -12.39 3.30 0.55
C ILE A 67 -11.94 3.81 1.93
N GLN A 68 -12.44 4.96 2.37
CA GLN A 68 -12.07 5.53 3.67
C GLN A 68 -12.54 4.63 4.81
N LYS A 69 -13.75 4.09 4.74
CA LYS A 69 -14.26 3.13 5.73
C LYS A 69 -13.34 1.91 5.83
N ALA A 70 -12.91 1.33 4.70
CA ALA A 70 -11.98 0.21 4.69
C ALA A 70 -10.61 0.58 5.30
N LYS A 71 -10.08 1.78 5.03
CA LYS A 71 -8.84 2.28 5.65
C LYS A 71 -8.97 2.36 7.18
N TRP A 72 -10.08 2.91 7.68
CA TRP A 72 -10.36 3.03 9.11
C TRP A 72 -10.61 1.68 9.78
N GLU A 73 -11.32 0.75 9.12
CA GLU A 73 -11.53 -0.61 9.61
C GLU A 73 -10.19 -1.33 9.82
N LYS A 74 -9.27 -1.26 8.84
CA LYS A 74 -7.92 -1.82 8.98
C LYS A 74 -7.14 -1.21 10.16
N TYR A 75 -7.27 0.09 10.38
CA TYR A 75 -6.67 0.76 11.53
C TYR A 75 -7.22 0.24 12.86
N TYR A 76 -8.55 0.09 12.98
CA TYR A 76 -9.17 -0.44 14.20
C TYR A 76 -8.83 -1.92 14.43
N GLU A 77 -8.72 -2.72 13.38
CA GLU A 77 -8.24 -4.11 13.48
C GLU A 77 -6.83 -4.18 14.07
N CYS A 78 -5.93 -3.31 13.60
CA CYS A 78 -4.59 -3.19 14.16
C CYS A 78 -4.63 -2.85 15.66
N LEU A 79 -5.43 -1.85 16.06
CA LEU A 79 -5.58 -1.47 17.47
C LEU A 79 -6.11 -2.61 18.34
N ILE A 80 -7.04 -3.41 17.81
CA ILE A 80 -7.56 -4.59 18.53
C ILE A 80 -6.45 -5.63 18.73
N VAL A 81 -5.63 -5.90 17.72
CA VAL A 81 -4.49 -6.83 17.83
C VAL A 81 -3.48 -6.31 18.85
N GLN A 82 -3.17 -5.01 18.79
CA GLN A 82 -2.26 -4.36 19.73
C GLN A 82 -2.78 -4.46 21.17
N ASN A 83 -4.05 -4.14 21.41
CA ASN A 83 -4.65 -4.25 22.74
C ASN A 83 -4.71 -5.69 23.25
N LYS A 84 -5.05 -6.66 22.39
CA LYS A 84 -5.03 -8.09 22.74
C LYS A 84 -3.64 -8.58 23.15
N SER A 85 -2.58 -8.06 22.52
CA SER A 85 -1.20 -8.40 22.89
C SER A 85 -0.82 -7.90 24.29
N LEU A 86 -1.57 -6.94 24.83
CA LEU A 86 -1.35 -6.33 26.15
C LEU A 86 -2.30 -6.88 27.23
N ASP A 87 -3.28 -7.71 26.86
CA ASP A 87 -4.44 -8.07 27.69
C ASP A 87 -4.13 -9.19 28.72
N GLY A 88 -3.24 -8.88 29.68
CA GLY A 88 -3.08 -9.67 30.91
C GLY A 88 -1.64 -9.97 31.35
N LYS A 89 -0.64 -9.65 30.53
CA LYS A 89 0.77 -9.67 30.95
C LYS A 89 1.47 -8.43 30.41
N ILE A 90 2.01 -7.62 31.32
CA ILE A 90 2.92 -6.50 31.04
C ILE A 90 4.28 -7.09 30.63
N SER A 91 4.30 -7.95 29.61
CA SER A 91 5.52 -8.55 29.08
C SER A 91 5.40 -8.57 27.58
N ALA A 92 5.67 -7.41 27.01
CA ALA A 92 5.81 -7.24 25.59
C ALA A 92 7.28 -7.56 25.24
N THR A 93 7.49 -8.62 24.46
CA THR A 93 8.84 -9.12 24.14
C THR A 93 9.46 -8.29 23.00
N PRO A 94 10.66 -7.73 23.17
CA PRO A 94 11.38 -7.09 22.08
C PRO A 94 11.79 -8.12 21.02
N GLU A 95 12.07 -7.65 19.81
CA GLU A 95 12.51 -8.53 18.71
C GLU A 95 14.02 -8.43 18.51
N ALA A 96 14.67 -9.57 18.41
CA ALA A 96 16.09 -9.67 18.08
C ALA A 96 16.24 -10.04 16.60
N ILE A 97 17.06 -9.28 15.89
CA ILE A 97 17.33 -9.47 14.46
C ILE A 97 18.83 -9.63 14.27
N LEU A 98 19.21 -10.70 13.57
CA LEU A 98 20.58 -10.95 13.16
C LEU A 98 20.72 -10.52 11.69
N GLY A 99 21.56 -9.52 11.45
CA GLY A 99 22.01 -9.11 10.13
C GLY A 99 23.44 -9.57 9.87
N TYR A 100 23.84 -9.60 8.61
CA TYR A 100 25.23 -9.85 8.22
C TYR A 100 25.79 -8.61 7.55
N GLU A 101 27.10 -8.38 7.69
CA GLU A 101 27.75 -7.26 7.04
C GLU A 101 27.50 -7.29 5.51
N GLY A 102 27.14 -6.13 4.95
CA GLY A 102 26.75 -5.99 3.55
C GLY A 102 25.32 -6.43 3.21
N SER A 103 24.58 -7.05 4.12
CA SER A 103 23.19 -7.46 3.88
C SER A 103 22.20 -6.30 4.08
N SER A 104 20.90 -6.57 3.87
CA SER A 104 19.84 -5.59 4.10
C SER A 104 18.79 -6.11 5.07
N VAL A 105 18.31 -5.25 5.97
CA VAL A 105 17.28 -5.58 6.97
C VAL A 105 16.16 -4.55 6.93
N LYS A 106 14.94 -5.01 7.21
CA LYS A 106 13.75 -4.16 7.31
C LYS A 106 13.19 -4.23 8.72
N LEU A 107 13.02 -3.08 9.37
CA LEU A 107 12.43 -2.94 10.69
C LEU A 107 11.04 -2.34 10.55
N ILE A 108 10.01 -3.15 10.79
CA ILE A 108 8.62 -2.76 10.60
C ILE A 108 8.16 -1.94 11.80
N CYS A 109 7.59 -0.75 11.58
CA CYS A 109 7.00 0.03 12.66
C CYS A 109 5.66 -0.60 13.07
N LYS A 110 5.57 -1.10 14.32
CA LYS A 110 4.37 -1.75 14.85
C LYS A 110 3.30 -0.80 15.39
N ILE A 111 3.43 0.51 15.13
CA ILE A 111 2.41 1.50 15.51
C ILE A 111 1.26 1.42 14.50
N CYS A 112 0.04 1.27 15.00
CA CYS A 112 -1.15 1.41 14.17
C CYS A 112 -1.27 2.86 13.71
N LEU A 113 -1.05 3.10 12.42
CA LEU A 113 -1.17 4.43 11.82
C LEU A 113 -2.60 4.71 11.40
N SER A 114 -3.15 5.82 11.85
CA SER A 114 -4.44 6.27 11.35
C SER A 114 -4.33 6.65 9.86
N PRO A 115 -5.43 6.60 9.09
CA PRO A 115 -5.41 7.03 7.69
C PRO A 115 -4.89 8.46 7.49
N ILE A 116 -5.07 9.33 8.49
CA ILE A 116 -4.59 10.71 8.47
C ILE A 116 -3.07 10.75 8.69
N ASP A 117 -2.54 9.94 9.61
CA ASP A 117 -1.11 9.90 9.92
C ASP A 117 -0.29 9.26 8.80
N GLN A 118 -0.90 8.34 8.03
CA GLN A 118 -0.30 7.79 6.81
C GLN A 118 -0.07 8.87 5.74
N GLU A 119 -1.01 9.80 5.60
CA GLU A 119 -0.91 10.91 4.64
C GLU A 119 0.03 12.03 5.14
N ARG A 120 0.20 12.17 6.47
CA ARG A 120 1.16 13.08 7.07
C ARG A 120 2.55 12.44 7.12
N GLY A 121 3.35 12.72 6.09
CA GLY A 121 4.67 12.13 5.84
C GLY A 121 5.69 12.14 6.99
N ASN A 122 5.54 13.02 7.99
CA ASN A 122 6.57 13.31 9.01
C ASN A 122 6.20 12.92 10.45
N THR A 123 5.17 12.10 10.66
CA THR A 123 4.68 11.85 12.03
C THR A 123 5.51 10.77 12.77
N ILE A 124 6.07 9.81 12.03
CA ILE A 124 6.92 8.75 12.60
C ILE A 124 8.39 9.17 12.61
N VAL A 125 9.02 8.95 13.75
CA VAL A 125 10.46 9.10 13.95
C VAL A 125 11.04 7.76 14.39
N TRP A 126 12.16 7.38 13.78
CA TRP A 126 12.96 6.25 14.23
C TRP A 126 14.10 6.77 15.11
N GLU A 127 14.23 6.18 16.29
CA GLU A 127 15.29 6.46 17.25
C GLU A 127 16.20 5.22 17.39
N TRP A 128 17.49 5.43 17.55
CA TRP A 128 18.52 4.40 17.62
C TRP A 128 19.53 4.72 18.74
N ALA A 129 20.02 3.69 19.42
CA ALA A 129 21.20 3.74 20.27
C ALA A 129 22.17 2.62 19.91
N ALA A 130 23.46 2.93 19.85
CA ALA A 130 24.49 1.91 19.69
C ALA A 130 24.53 0.97 20.90
N GLU A 131 25.11 -0.21 20.73
CA GLU A 131 25.28 -1.17 21.82
C GLU A 131 26.01 -0.53 23.02
N GLY A 132 25.42 -0.64 24.21
CA GLY A 132 25.95 -0.06 25.45
C GLY A 132 25.63 1.43 25.68
N GLN A 133 25.06 2.14 24.69
CA GLN A 133 24.58 3.50 24.89
C GLN A 133 23.18 3.52 25.54
N LYS A 134 22.98 4.48 26.45
CA LYS A 134 21.68 4.67 27.14
C LYS A 134 20.78 5.69 26.47
N HIS A 135 21.36 6.63 25.70
CA HIS A 135 20.61 7.67 25.04
C HIS A 135 20.31 7.23 23.61
N MET A 136 19.04 7.35 23.19
CA MET A 136 18.67 7.14 21.81
C MET A 136 18.60 8.47 21.07
N GLU A 137 19.14 8.48 19.87
CA GLU A 137 19.15 9.62 18.97
C GLU A 137 18.29 9.30 17.75
N GLN A 138 17.84 10.33 17.04
CA GLN A 138 17.11 10.10 15.81
C GLN A 138 18.03 9.45 14.77
N VAL A 139 17.53 8.43 14.07
CA VAL A 139 18.27 7.77 13.00
C VAL A 139 18.60 8.79 11.91
N ASP A 140 19.89 8.93 11.60
CA ASP A 140 20.34 9.77 10.51
C ASP A 140 20.10 9.06 9.16
N LEU A 141 19.29 9.68 8.31
CA LEU A 141 18.88 9.10 7.03
C LEU A 141 19.94 9.39 5.98
N ASN A 142 20.37 8.35 5.27
CA ASN A 142 21.36 8.42 4.21
C ASN A 142 20.99 7.45 3.08
N ASP A 143 21.85 7.34 2.06
CA ASP A 143 21.58 6.48 0.91
C ASP A 143 21.38 4.99 1.27
N ASN A 144 21.92 4.56 2.42
CA ASN A 144 21.84 3.19 2.92
C ASN A 144 20.76 3.01 4.00
N ILE A 145 20.16 4.08 4.53
CA ILE A 145 19.17 4.04 5.60
C ILE A 145 17.98 4.89 5.18
N LEU A 146 16.89 4.22 4.79
CA LEU A 146 15.72 4.87 4.23
C LEU A 146 14.46 4.51 5.03
N ILE A 147 13.53 5.46 5.13
CA ILE A 147 12.19 5.20 5.67
C ILE A 147 11.23 5.08 4.50
N SER A 148 10.54 3.95 4.42
CA SER A 148 9.52 3.73 3.40
C SER A 148 8.39 4.76 3.50
N PRO A 149 7.97 5.41 2.41
CA PRO A 149 6.95 6.45 2.45
C PRO A 149 5.56 5.92 2.81
N HIS A 150 5.28 4.64 2.54
CA HIS A 150 3.94 4.04 2.66
C HIS A 150 3.63 3.49 4.06
N ASP A 151 4.53 2.68 4.60
CA ASP A 151 4.37 1.94 5.86
C ASP A 151 5.34 2.41 6.96
N LYS A 152 6.21 3.38 6.65
CA LYS A 152 7.22 3.95 7.56
C LYS A 152 8.19 2.91 8.14
N THR A 153 8.35 1.79 7.43
CA THR A 153 9.36 0.76 7.72
C THR A 153 10.75 1.34 7.51
N LEU A 154 11.64 1.13 8.48
CA LEU A 154 13.06 1.50 8.36
C LEU A 154 13.79 0.40 7.58
N MET A 155 14.40 0.78 6.47
CA MET A 155 15.17 -0.10 5.60
C MET A 155 16.65 0.24 5.75
N LEU A 156 17.44 -0.72 6.19
CA LEU A 156 18.89 -0.62 6.28
C LEU A 156 19.49 -1.48 5.18
N TYR A 157 20.29 -0.88 4.32
CA TYR A 157 21.03 -1.51 3.23
C TYR A 157 22.52 -1.52 3.56
N ASN A 158 23.24 -2.50 3.00
CA ASN A 158 24.68 -2.63 3.16
C ASN A 158 25.11 -2.53 4.63
N LEU A 159 24.51 -3.38 5.49
CA LEU A 159 24.66 -3.32 6.94
C LEU A 159 26.13 -3.24 7.35
N GLN A 160 26.43 -2.34 8.27
CA GLN A 160 27.75 -2.14 8.84
C GLN A 160 27.74 -2.54 10.32
N LYS A 161 28.89 -2.96 10.84
CA LYS A 161 29.00 -3.47 12.21
C LYS A 161 28.64 -2.42 13.27
N ASP A 162 28.93 -1.15 13.00
CA ASP A 162 28.61 0.02 13.83
C ASP A 162 27.11 0.34 13.90
N GLN A 163 26.29 -0.25 13.01
CA GLN A 163 24.83 -0.17 13.05
C GLN A 163 24.21 -1.17 14.04
N THR A 164 25.04 -1.97 14.73
CA THR A 164 24.59 -2.84 15.83
C THR A 164 24.08 -2.01 17.00
N GLY A 165 22.86 -2.31 17.46
CA GLY A 165 22.25 -1.55 18.53
C GLY A 165 20.75 -1.75 18.66
N GLN A 166 20.13 -0.80 19.35
CA GLN A 166 18.71 -0.80 19.65
C GLN A 166 17.99 0.24 18.78
N TYR A 167 16.95 -0.19 18.05
CA TYR A 167 16.13 0.67 17.21
C TYR A 167 14.70 0.68 17.72
N LYS A 168 14.03 1.83 17.72
CA LYS A 168 12.60 1.92 18.08
C LYS A 168 11.87 2.92 17.19
N CYS A 169 10.60 2.62 16.94
CA CYS A 169 9.70 3.51 16.22
C CYS A 169 8.89 4.35 17.22
N LYS A 170 8.68 5.63 16.92
CA LYS A 170 7.95 6.58 17.75
C LYS A 170 6.97 7.40 16.92
N LEU A 171 5.77 7.61 17.48
CA LEU A 171 4.72 8.49 16.93
C LEU A 171 4.23 9.42 18.05
N GLY A 172 4.72 10.67 18.07
CA GLY A 172 4.47 11.58 19.19
C GLY A 172 5.02 11.01 20.50
N GLU A 173 4.16 10.78 21.49
CA GLU A 173 4.52 10.15 22.78
C GLU A 173 4.36 8.62 22.77
N THR A 174 3.79 8.05 21.69
CA THR A 174 3.60 6.60 21.58
C THR A 174 4.91 5.94 21.14
N LEU A 175 5.40 5.01 21.95
CA LEU A 175 6.62 4.25 21.69
C LEU A 175 6.30 2.80 21.32
N THR A 176 7.04 2.23 20.37
CA THR A 176 7.04 0.78 20.15
C THR A 176 8.04 0.07 21.04
N LEU A 177 7.91 -1.25 21.09
CA LEU A 177 8.97 -2.12 21.54
C LEU A 177 10.21 -1.93 20.64
N PRO A 178 11.40 -2.05 21.23
CA PRO A 178 12.64 -1.94 20.47
C PRO A 178 12.96 -3.22 19.70
N TYR A 179 13.68 -3.03 18.60
CA TYR A 179 14.43 -4.06 17.90
C TYR A 179 15.87 -4.04 18.41
N PHE A 180 16.44 -5.22 18.64
CA PHE A 180 17.87 -5.40 18.88
C PHE A 180 18.49 -5.97 17.61
N LEU A 181 19.22 -5.14 16.87
CA LEU A 181 19.93 -5.54 15.67
C LEU A 181 21.37 -5.87 16.04
N THR A 182 21.80 -7.09 15.70
CA THR A 182 23.20 -7.50 15.77
C THR A 182 23.70 -7.76 14.36
N VAL A 183 24.79 -7.11 13.95
CA VAL A 183 25.44 -7.33 12.66
C VAL A 183 26.66 -8.22 12.86
N GLY A 184 26.59 -9.44 12.33
CA GLY A 184 27.67 -10.41 12.36
C GLY A 184 28.48 -10.42 11.06
N GLU A 185 29.71 -10.91 11.14
CA GLU A 185 30.51 -11.25 9.96
C GLU A 185 30.10 -12.64 9.44
N ILE A 186 30.11 -12.81 8.12
CA ILE A 186 29.91 -14.13 7.52
C ILE A 186 31.20 -14.91 7.71
N ILE A 187 31.19 -15.91 8.60
CA ILE A 187 32.28 -16.87 8.71
C ILE A 187 32.17 -17.81 7.51
N GLU A 188 33.08 -17.68 6.54
CA GLU A 188 33.07 -18.42 5.26
C GLU A 188 33.18 -19.95 5.42
N ASP A 189 33.46 -20.46 6.61
CA ASP A 189 33.84 -21.87 6.83
C ASP A 189 32.74 -22.91 6.56
N ASN A 190 31.48 -22.51 6.32
CA ASN A 190 30.36 -23.45 6.10
C ASN A 190 29.44 -23.12 4.91
N PHE A 191 29.80 -22.19 4.02
CA PHE A 191 28.97 -21.88 2.85
C PHE A 191 29.52 -22.55 1.59
N ILE A 192 28.70 -23.40 0.96
CA ILE A 192 28.98 -23.96 -0.36
C ILE A 192 28.76 -22.84 -1.38
N LYS A 193 29.84 -22.32 -1.97
CA LYS A 193 29.76 -21.46 -3.15
C LYS A 193 29.19 -22.29 -4.30
N ILE A 194 27.93 -22.06 -4.64
CA ILE A 194 27.34 -22.60 -5.87
C ILE A 194 27.90 -21.77 -7.01
N GLU A 195 28.57 -22.41 -7.97
CA GLU A 195 29.07 -21.70 -9.16
C GLU A 195 27.88 -21.17 -9.96
N CYS A 196 27.87 -19.86 -10.22
CA CYS A 196 26.91 -19.26 -11.13
C CYS A 196 27.11 -19.85 -12.54
N PRO A 197 26.02 -20.09 -13.31
CA PRO A 197 26.14 -20.48 -14.71
C PRO A 197 26.99 -19.46 -15.46
N LYS A 198 28.02 -19.91 -16.18
CA LYS A 198 28.88 -19.02 -16.97
C LYS A 198 28.03 -18.31 -18.02
N ALA A 199 28.18 -16.99 -18.10
CA ALA A 199 27.46 -16.17 -19.07
C ALA A 199 27.74 -16.67 -20.49
N VAL A 200 26.68 -16.93 -21.25
CA VAL A 200 26.79 -17.34 -22.66
C VAL A 200 27.01 -16.07 -23.48
N LEU A 201 28.25 -15.84 -23.88
CA LEU A 201 28.62 -14.71 -24.75
C LEU A 201 28.38 -15.08 -26.22
N PHE A 202 27.75 -14.18 -26.97
CA PHE A 202 27.52 -14.29 -28.39
C PHE A 202 28.57 -13.47 -29.16
N GLU A 203 29.35 -14.11 -30.03
CA GLU A 203 30.41 -13.44 -30.81
C GLU A 203 30.00 -13.28 -32.28
N VAL A 204 30.07 -12.05 -32.80
CA VAL A 204 29.93 -11.76 -34.23
C VAL A 204 31.32 -11.71 -34.85
N LYS A 205 31.54 -12.47 -35.93
CA LYS A 205 32.84 -12.53 -36.62
C LYS A 205 32.76 -11.98 -38.04
N ASP A 206 33.83 -11.35 -38.49
CA ASP A 206 33.99 -10.92 -39.88
C ASP A 206 34.22 -12.13 -40.80
N LYS A 207 34.24 -11.86 -42.11
CA LYS A 207 34.53 -12.87 -43.15
C LYS A 207 35.90 -13.55 -43.03
N ASN A 208 36.81 -12.99 -42.26
CA ASN A 208 38.15 -13.51 -42.00
C ASN A 208 38.25 -14.24 -40.64
N GLY A 209 37.16 -14.29 -39.87
CA GLY A 209 37.09 -14.93 -38.56
C GLY A 209 37.46 -14.02 -37.37
N ASN A 210 37.69 -12.72 -37.58
CA ASN A 210 37.98 -11.78 -36.49
C ASN A 210 36.69 -11.39 -35.78
N ILE A 211 36.72 -11.32 -34.44
CA ILE A 211 35.57 -10.87 -33.65
C ILE A 211 35.35 -9.37 -33.89
N ILE A 212 34.16 -9.02 -34.36
CA ILE A 212 33.70 -7.63 -34.54
C ILE A 212 32.93 -7.18 -33.30
N GLU A 213 32.16 -8.09 -32.69
CA GLU A 213 31.23 -7.76 -31.61
C GLU A 213 31.07 -8.95 -30.65
N VAL A 214 30.90 -8.67 -29.36
CA VAL A 214 30.54 -9.65 -28.34
C VAL A 214 29.34 -9.13 -27.56
N ALA A 215 28.27 -9.90 -27.50
CA ALA A 215 27.06 -9.59 -26.74
C ALA A 215 26.89 -10.55 -25.55
N ASN A 216 26.43 -10.04 -24.41
CA ASN A 216 26.15 -10.83 -23.22
C ASN A 216 24.65 -11.00 -23.05
N ASN A 217 24.12 -12.07 -23.64
CA ASN A 217 22.69 -12.35 -23.63
C ASN A 217 22.17 -12.57 -22.20
N SER A 218 23.00 -13.10 -21.29
CA SER A 218 22.66 -13.28 -19.87
C SER A 218 22.51 -11.96 -19.11
N ALA A 219 23.08 -10.87 -19.60
CA ALA A 219 22.93 -9.52 -19.04
C ALA A 219 21.83 -8.69 -19.76
N GLY A 220 21.04 -9.33 -20.63
CA GLY A 220 20.05 -8.64 -21.46
C GLY A 220 20.65 -7.76 -22.56
N VAL A 221 21.94 -7.94 -22.86
CA VAL A 221 22.64 -7.23 -23.92
C VAL A 221 22.72 -8.12 -25.15
N TYR A 222 22.23 -7.60 -26.27
CA TYR A 222 21.83 -8.37 -27.43
C TYR A 222 22.43 -7.73 -28.70
N SER A 223 23.11 -8.53 -29.53
CA SER A 223 23.68 -8.03 -30.80
C SER A 223 22.60 -7.87 -31.87
N MET A 224 22.69 -6.85 -32.72
CA MET A 224 21.79 -6.71 -33.87
C MET A 224 21.99 -7.82 -34.91
N PHE A 225 23.15 -8.48 -34.93
CA PHE A 225 23.46 -9.56 -35.87
C PHE A 225 22.91 -10.93 -35.46
N GLN A 226 22.40 -11.07 -34.24
CA GLN A 226 21.90 -12.36 -33.73
C GLN A 226 20.45 -12.67 -34.15
N GLY A 227 19.77 -11.72 -34.83
CA GLY A 227 18.34 -11.80 -35.13
C GLY A 227 17.47 -11.44 -33.92
N ASP A 228 16.15 -11.54 -34.10
CA ASP A 228 15.21 -11.32 -33.00
C ASP A 228 15.49 -12.34 -31.88
N PRO A 229 15.61 -11.89 -30.61
CA PRO A 229 15.83 -12.81 -29.51
C PRO A 229 14.69 -13.84 -29.47
N PRO A 230 14.98 -15.09 -29.04
CA PRO A 230 13.94 -16.09 -28.89
C PRO A 230 12.85 -15.51 -27.97
N ILE A 231 11.62 -15.53 -28.46
CA ILE A 231 10.45 -15.09 -27.71
C ILE A 231 10.51 -15.82 -26.36
N GLU A 232 10.49 -15.05 -25.27
CA GLU A 232 10.50 -15.62 -23.92
C GLU A 232 9.43 -16.72 -23.83
N PRO A 233 9.73 -17.85 -23.19
CA PRO A 233 8.77 -18.94 -23.11
C PRO A 233 7.47 -18.41 -22.50
N GLU A 234 6.35 -18.65 -23.17
CA GLU A 234 5.05 -18.22 -22.69
C GLU A 234 4.85 -18.70 -21.25
N VAL A 235 4.24 -17.86 -20.42
CA VAL A 235 3.92 -18.18 -19.02
C VAL A 235 3.09 -19.46 -18.98
N GLN A 236 3.73 -20.57 -18.60
CA GLN A 236 3.07 -21.88 -18.56
C GLN A 236 2.24 -22.00 -17.28
N ARG A 237 0.96 -22.36 -17.44
CA ARG A 237 0.09 -22.70 -16.31
C ARG A 237 0.27 -24.16 -15.96
N ARG A 238 0.68 -24.44 -14.72
CA ARG A 238 0.77 -25.81 -14.20
C ARG A 238 -0.48 -26.14 -13.38
N LEU A 239 -1.15 -27.23 -13.75
CA LEU A 239 -2.22 -27.80 -12.92
C LEU A 239 -1.60 -28.69 -11.84
N GLN A 240 -1.92 -28.40 -10.58
CA GLN A 240 -1.49 -29.21 -9.44
C GLN A 240 -2.72 -29.78 -8.73
N TYR A 241 -2.74 -31.11 -8.57
CA TYR A 241 -3.82 -31.81 -7.88
C TYR A 241 -3.52 -31.92 -6.38
N GLY A 242 -4.50 -31.54 -5.55
CA GLY A 242 -4.46 -31.67 -4.10
C GLY A 242 -5.60 -32.53 -3.58
N VAL A 243 -5.32 -33.43 -2.63
CA VAL A 243 -6.35 -34.25 -1.98
C VAL A 243 -6.95 -33.49 -0.80
N LYS A 244 -8.29 -33.45 -0.71
CA LYS A 244 -9.01 -32.81 0.39
C LYS A 244 -8.50 -33.32 1.75
N GLY A 245 -8.18 -32.39 2.65
CA GLY A 245 -7.71 -32.66 4.00
C GLY A 245 -6.23 -33.06 4.12
N LYS A 246 -5.49 -33.16 3.01
CA LYS A 246 -4.05 -33.41 3.01
C LYS A 246 -3.25 -32.12 2.86
N LEU A 247 -1.95 -32.22 3.15
CA LEU A 247 -0.99 -31.17 2.89
C LEU A 247 -0.83 -30.98 1.39
N VAL A 248 -0.90 -29.74 0.93
CA VAL A 248 -0.60 -29.34 -0.45
C VAL A 248 0.45 -28.24 -0.41
N GLU A 249 1.47 -28.36 -1.23
CA GLU A 249 2.56 -27.40 -1.35
C GLU A 249 2.59 -26.84 -2.76
N ILE A 250 2.39 -25.54 -2.90
CA ILE A 250 2.37 -24.85 -4.19
C ILE A 250 3.72 -24.15 -4.35
N THR A 251 4.38 -24.43 -5.47
CA THR A 251 5.70 -23.90 -5.82
C THR A 251 5.60 -23.11 -7.11
N CYS A 252 6.25 -21.95 -7.16
CA CYS A 252 6.42 -21.22 -8.41
C CYS A 252 7.58 -21.87 -9.17
N PRO A 253 7.34 -22.49 -10.34
CA PRO A 253 8.36 -23.26 -11.06
C PRO A 253 9.32 -22.35 -11.85
N GLY A 254 9.65 -21.17 -11.34
CA GLY A 254 10.31 -20.07 -12.05
C GLY A 254 11.37 -20.53 -13.06
N SER A 255 11.27 -20.04 -14.30
CA SER A 255 12.23 -20.34 -15.38
C SER A 255 13.40 -19.37 -15.45
N MET A 256 13.40 -18.31 -14.64
CA MET A 256 14.47 -17.32 -14.61
C MET A 256 15.37 -17.60 -13.40
N ASN A 257 16.65 -17.87 -13.66
CA ASN A 257 17.71 -18.02 -12.65
C ASN A 257 18.03 -16.72 -11.90
N ASN A 258 17.04 -15.86 -11.69
CA ASN A 258 17.21 -14.60 -11.00
C ASN A 258 16.64 -14.77 -9.59
N ASP A 259 17.42 -14.36 -8.58
CA ASP A 259 17.05 -14.20 -7.17
C ASP A 259 15.97 -13.09 -6.97
N ALA A 260 14.94 -13.10 -7.83
CA ALA A 260 13.85 -12.16 -7.77
C ALA A 260 12.84 -12.64 -6.71
N PRO A 261 12.45 -11.78 -5.75
CA PRO A 261 11.47 -12.15 -4.74
C PRO A 261 10.13 -12.51 -5.39
N ILE A 262 9.54 -13.65 -5.00
CA ILE A 262 8.27 -14.09 -5.57
C ILE A 262 7.12 -13.41 -4.84
N GLN A 263 6.28 -12.68 -5.59
CA GLN A 263 5.04 -12.13 -5.06
C GLN A 263 3.83 -12.97 -5.49
N TRP A 264 3.26 -13.69 -4.54
CA TRP A 264 2.08 -14.53 -4.77
C TRP A 264 0.78 -13.74 -4.93
N GLN A 265 -0.11 -14.23 -5.78
CA GLN A 265 -1.49 -13.81 -5.96
C GLN A 265 -2.44 -15.00 -5.97
N ILE A 266 -3.54 -14.92 -5.23
CA ILE A 266 -4.59 -15.95 -5.21
C ILE A 266 -5.89 -15.32 -5.69
N GLY A 267 -6.41 -15.82 -6.82
CA GLY A 267 -7.63 -15.28 -7.42
C GLY A 267 -7.53 -13.79 -7.79
N GLY A 268 -6.32 -13.31 -8.11
CA GLY A 268 -6.05 -11.92 -8.49
C GLY A 268 -5.77 -10.96 -7.34
N LEU A 269 -5.75 -11.45 -6.09
CA LEU A 269 -5.38 -10.65 -4.91
C LEU A 269 -3.98 -10.99 -4.45
N ASN A 270 -3.18 -9.97 -4.14
CA ASN A 270 -1.85 -10.15 -3.57
C ASN A 270 -1.93 -10.88 -2.23
N VAL A 271 -1.10 -11.91 -2.08
CA VAL A 271 -0.95 -12.64 -0.83
C VAL A 271 -0.02 -11.85 0.09
N ILE A 272 -0.51 -11.58 1.29
CA ILE A 272 0.30 -11.07 2.39
C ILE A 272 0.49 -12.26 3.35
N PRO A 273 1.73 -12.74 3.58
CA PRO A 273 2.00 -13.95 4.36
C PRO A 273 1.30 -13.99 5.73
N GLU A 274 1.33 -12.89 6.47
CA GLU A 274 0.73 -12.78 7.79
C GLU A 274 -0.80 -12.85 7.71
N LEU A 275 -1.38 -12.21 6.69
CA LEU A 275 -2.83 -12.16 6.50
C LEU A 275 -3.39 -13.53 6.12
N ILE A 276 -2.75 -14.24 5.18
CA ILE A 276 -3.23 -15.56 4.77
C ILE A 276 -3.10 -16.58 5.90
N GLU A 277 -2.06 -16.46 6.73
CA GLU A 277 -1.92 -17.30 7.92
C GLU A 277 -3.01 -16.99 8.95
N GLN A 278 -3.30 -15.72 9.20
CA GLN A 278 -4.34 -15.33 10.13
C GLN A 278 -5.75 -15.72 9.65
N GLU A 279 -6.12 -15.40 8.41
CA GLU A 279 -7.43 -15.71 7.82
C GLU A 279 -7.69 -17.22 7.75
N SER A 280 -6.63 -17.98 7.45
CA SER A 280 -6.71 -19.43 7.39
C SER A 280 -6.57 -20.11 8.77
N LYS A 281 -6.34 -19.34 9.84
CA LYS A 281 -6.07 -19.84 11.21
C LYS A 281 -4.88 -20.80 11.26
N GLY A 282 -3.77 -20.42 10.62
CA GLY A 282 -2.53 -21.20 10.56
C GLY A 282 -2.58 -22.40 9.61
N ARG A 283 -3.65 -22.53 8.82
CA ARG A 283 -3.84 -23.63 7.85
C ARG A 283 -3.05 -23.41 6.58
N MET A 284 -2.95 -22.17 6.12
CA MET A 284 -2.19 -21.74 4.96
C MET A 284 -1.11 -20.77 5.40
N PHE A 285 0.10 -20.89 4.89
CA PHE A 285 1.18 -19.94 5.16
C PHE A 285 2.18 -19.92 4.01
N VAL A 286 2.91 -18.83 3.87
CA VAL A 286 4.02 -18.70 2.91
C VAL A 286 5.31 -18.99 3.66
N SER A 287 6.13 -19.91 3.18
CA SER A 287 7.43 -20.20 3.78
C SER A 287 8.50 -19.20 3.33
N ILE A 288 9.63 -19.18 4.05
CA ILE A 288 10.82 -18.39 3.71
C ILE A 288 11.42 -18.73 2.32
N SER A 289 11.05 -19.87 1.75
CA SER A 289 11.44 -20.28 0.39
C SER A 289 10.39 -19.89 -0.67
N ASP A 290 9.52 -18.92 -0.34
CA ASP A 290 8.42 -18.44 -1.17
C ASP A 290 7.47 -19.55 -1.66
N ARG A 291 7.17 -20.54 -0.81
CA ARG A 291 6.22 -21.61 -1.12
C ARG A 291 4.95 -21.45 -0.31
N ILE A 292 3.79 -21.67 -0.93
CA ILE A 292 2.51 -21.70 -0.22
C ILE A 292 2.28 -23.12 0.31
N HIS A 293 2.18 -23.26 1.62
CA HIS A 293 1.82 -24.52 2.27
C HIS A 293 0.37 -24.47 2.74
N ILE A 294 -0.41 -25.50 2.39
CA ILE A 294 -1.80 -25.69 2.83
C ILE A 294 -1.86 -26.97 3.66
N LYS A 295 -1.83 -26.87 4.99
CA LYS A 295 -1.80 -28.03 5.92
C LYS A 295 -2.98 -28.98 5.75
N LYS A 296 -4.17 -28.43 5.46
CA LYS A 296 -5.41 -29.17 5.20
C LYS A 296 -6.15 -28.52 4.04
N ALA A 297 -6.01 -29.10 2.85
CA ALA A 297 -6.63 -28.57 1.63
C ALA A 297 -8.16 -28.70 1.66
N LEU A 298 -8.85 -27.65 1.27
CA LEU A 298 -10.30 -27.55 1.15
C LEU A 298 -10.68 -27.38 -0.32
N ILE A 299 -11.92 -27.72 -0.67
CA ILE A 299 -12.39 -27.64 -2.06
C ILE A 299 -12.28 -26.20 -2.59
N HIS A 300 -12.55 -25.20 -1.74
CA HIS A 300 -12.46 -23.78 -2.12
C HIS A 300 -11.03 -23.25 -2.27
N ASP A 301 -10.01 -24.05 -1.95
CA ASP A 301 -8.61 -23.73 -2.27
C ASP A 301 -8.31 -24.02 -3.76
N SER A 302 -9.27 -24.57 -4.50
CA SER A 302 -9.18 -24.74 -5.96
C SER A 302 -9.29 -23.38 -6.66
N LYS A 303 -8.20 -22.62 -6.63
CA LYS A 303 -8.09 -21.27 -7.17
C LYS A 303 -6.91 -21.16 -8.13
N TYR A 304 -6.87 -20.04 -8.84
CA TYR A 304 -5.71 -19.66 -9.62
C TYR A 304 -4.65 -19.01 -8.72
N TYR A 305 -3.43 -19.54 -8.77
CA TYR A 305 -2.25 -19.06 -8.06
C TYR A 305 -1.26 -18.52 -9.10
N ARG A 306 -0.78 -17.29 -8.89
CA ARG A 306 0.13 -16.56 -9.78
C ARG A 306 1.25 -15.95 -8.97
#